data_AF-A0A7V3WKH8-F1
#
_entry.id   AF-A0A7V3WKH8-F1
#
_cell.length_a   1.000
_cell.length_b   1.000
_cell.length_c   1.000
_cell.angle_alpha   90.00
_cell.angle_beta   90.00
_cell.angle_gamma   90.00
#
_symmetry.space_group_name_H-M   'P 1'
#
loop_
_entity.id
_entity.type
_entity.pdbx_description
1 polymer ?
#
loop_
_entity_poly.entity_id
_entity_poly.type
_entity_poly.pdbx_seq_one_letter_code
_entity_poly.pdbx_strand_id
1 'polypeptide(L)'
;MKLTVLMATFLALYPFIMVLRAEIFGSKSWIEHLLYMLVETLAGFFGAVAIVRFRQSILHSVAVYATTLIPVFIQFAAYRDSGFARTVFEAVTAFIIYFTGVRAYFTEYRNALKNNKLYVYIIILITSFIMLVYFEAPAGLYTVVIVCSFLFILCAMVVKNQEKLDYVIAGKDIEKSGVPSNIRGYNLKITFAFFIIILVLFSFKRIVQLLIYLVLLAVQVVLGLLGRLLLMLSGGVRQAEDPRIDVSDFFGGSAQNPLLFFVLKSIACLILIYLAYKFVPLLIIVIKDMVISAAKGFSLRRRTSGEEDEFFDEFEELKPSGSIGRWFSKGFRLSFGGIRGIKDPVEKVRRMYYIIVNTMADRRIDLTKSDTTGEIFAKSTAIEGINKPFDSITKTYDSVRYGENIPDSKDLYRIEEEYGMVLRAIKK
;
A
#
# COMPACT_ATOMS: atom_id res chain seq x y z
N MET A 1 8.76 -8.74 -15.11
CA MET A 1 8.25 -8.12 -13.86
C MET A 1 9.31 -7.35 -13.08
N LYS A 2 10.42 -7.96 -12.61
CA LYS A 2 11.47 -7.21 -11.88
C LYS A 2 12.02 -6.01 -12.67
N LEU A 3 12.28 -6.19 -13.97
CA LEU A 3 12.71 -5.09 -14.85
C LEU A 3 11.65 -3.98 -14.95
N THR A 4 10.36 -4.33 -15.06
CA THR A 4 9.25 -3.35 -15.10
C THR A 4 9.16 -2.54 -13.81
N VAL A 5 9.36 -3.18 -12.66
CA VAL A 5 9.44 -2.52 -11.36
C VAL A 5 10.65 -1.58 -11.31
N LEU A 6 11.81 -2.04 -11.76
CA LEU A 6 13.03 -1.23 -11.81
C LEU A 6 12.82 0.01 -12.67
N MET A 7 12.22 -0.16 -13.85
CA MET A 7 11.85 0.93 -14.73
C MET A 7 10.87 1.89 -14.05
N ALA A 8 9.84 1.40 -13.35
CA ALA A 8 8.93 2.27 -12.62
C ALA A 8 9.67 3.11 -11.57
N THR A 9 10.53 2.50 -10.76
CA THR A 9 11.30 3.23 -9.75
C THR A 9 12.24 4.26 -10.39
N PHE A 10 12.92 3.91 -11.46
CA PHE A 10 13.77 4.83 -12.22
C PHE A 10 12.97 6.02 -12.77
N LEU A 11 11.85 5.76 -13.44
CA LEU A 11 10.99 6.78 -14.04
C LEU A 11 10.36 7.72 -13.01
N ALA A 12 10.21 7.29 -11.76
CA ALA A 12 9.76 8.15 -10.66
C ALA A 12 10.89 9.03 -10.09
N LEU A 13 12.11 8.51 -9.98
CA LEU A 13 13.25 9.21 -9.37
C LEU A 13 13.95 10.17 -10.33
N TYR A 14 14.11 9.75 -11.58
CA TYR A 14 14.87 10.48 -12.59
C TYR A 14 14.40 11.93 -12.80
N PRO A 15 13.09 12.22 -12.94
CA PRO A 15 12.64 13.58 -13.21
C PRO A 15 12.97 14.54 -12.08
N PHE A 16 12.89 14.08 -10.82
CA PHE A 16 13.23 14.88 -9.66
C PHE A 16 14.72 15.23 -9.61
N ILE A 17 15.59 14.23 -9.85
CA ILE A 17 17.04 14.42 -9.91
C ILE A 17 17.39 15.40 -11.03
N MET A 18 16.75 15.27 -12.19
CA MET A 18 16.97 16.16 -13.32
C MET A 18 16.55 17.61 -13.06
N VAL A 19 15.40 17.81 -12.42
CA VAL A 19 14.94 19.14 -12.03
C VAL A 19 15.96 19.75 -11.07
N LEU A 20 16.33 19.06 -10.00
CA LEU A 20 17.36 19.56 -9.07
C LEU A 20 18.69 19.86 -9.77
N ARG A 21 19.12 18.98 -10.68
CA ARG A 21 20.36 19.15 -11.45
C ARG A 21 20.31 20.38 -12.34
N ALA A 22 19.18 20.62 -13.01
CA ALA A 22 18.98 21.77 -13.88
C ALA A 22 18.90 23.07 -13.07
N GLU A 23 18.19 23.07 -11.94
CA GLU A 23 18.04 24.25 -11.09
C GLU A 23 19.34 24.68 -10.40
N ILE A 24 20.08 23.73 -9.81
CA ILE A 24 21.27 24.06 -9.02
C ILE A 24 22.46 24.41 -9.92
N PHE A 25 22.55 23.81 -11.11
CA PHE A 25 23.77 23.86 -11.93
C PHE A 25 23.55 24.31 -13.38
N GLY A 26 22.32 24.66 -13.77
CA GLY A 26 22.02 25.18 -15.11
C GLY A 26 22.22 24.18 -16.27
N SER A 27 22.21 22.87 -16.00
CA SER A 27 22.53 21.87 -17.03
C SER A 27 21.40 21.73 -18.08
N LYS A 28 21.76 21.78 -19.37
CA LYS A 28 20.77 21.69 -20.47
C LYS A 28 20.67 20.29 -21.11
N SER A 29 21.69 19.45 -20.99
CA SER A 29 21.68 18.09 -21.58
C SER A 29 20.94 17.11 -20.68
N TRP A 30 19.69 16.84 -21.02
CA TRP A 30 18.81 15.90 -20.30
C TRP A 30 18.71 14.53 -20.97
N ILE A 31 18.91 14.41 -22.29
CA ILE A 31 18.84 13.10 -22.97
C ILE A 31 20.05 12.23 -22.59
N GLU A 32 21.25 12.78 -22.66
CA GLU A 32 22.49 12.05 -22.34
C GLU A 32 22.46 11.60 -20.88
N HIS A 33 22.00 12.47 -19.98
CA HIS A 33 21.87 12.15 -18.58
C HIS A 33 20.82 11.05 -18.31
N LEU A 34 19.69 11.06 -19.03
CA LEU A 34 18.70 9.99 -18.98
C LEU A 34 19.33 8.63 -19.33
N LEU A 35 20.02 8.57 -20.47
CA LEU A 35 20.63 7.34 -20.97
C LEU A 35 21.71 6.84 -20.01
N TYR A 36 22.56 7.74 -19.55
CA TYR A 36 23.63 7.44 -18.61
C TYR A 36 23.07 6.86 -17.29
N MET A 37 22.07 7.51 -16.71
CA MET A 37 21.44 7.06 -15.44
C MET A 37 20.66 5.76 -15.60
N LEU A 38 20.04 5.56 -16.77
CA LEU A 38 19.39 4.29 -17.10
C LEU A 38 20.42 3.15 -17.18
N VAL A 39 21.56 3.39 -17.83
CA VAL A 39 22.66 2.42 -17.91
C VAL A 39 23.20 2.12 -16.52
N GLU A 40 23.42 3.12 -15.65
CA GLU A 40 23.85 2.89 -14.26
C GLU A 40 22.84 2.04 -13.48
N THR A 41 21.54 2.33 -13.63
CA THR A 41 20.46 1.57 -12.99
C THR A 41 20.49 0.10 -13.43
N LEU A 42 20.60 -0.15 -14.74
CA LEU A 42 20.67 -1.49 -15.30
C LEU A 42 21.97 -2.20 -14.93
N ALA A 43 23.10 -1.49 -14.91
CA ALA A 43 24.40 -2.03 -14.49
C ALA A 43 24.35 -2.48 -13.02
N GLY A 44 23.69 -1.73 -12.14
CA GLY A 44 23.46 -2.16 -10.75
C GLY A 44 22.64 -3.45 -10.67
N PHE A 45 21.56 -3.55 -11.45
CA PHE A 45 20.72 -4.75 -11.47
C PHE A 45 21.46 -5.97 -12.04
N PHE A 46 22.07 -5.85 -13.22
CA PHE A 46 22.77 -6.96 -13.86
C PHE A 46 24.08 -7.32 -13.17
N GLY A 47 24.77 -6.36 -12.55
CA GLY A 47 25.93 -6.62 -11.69
C GLY A 47 25.55 -7.48 -10.49
N ALA A 48 24.43 -7.16 -9.83
CA ALA A 48 23.89 -7.99 -8.75
C ALA A 48 23.52 -9.40 -9.23
N VAL A 49 22.89 -9.52 -10.41
CA VAL A 49 22.59 -10.83 -11.02
C VAL A 49 23.87 -11.63 -11.27
N ALA A 50 24.89 -11.03 -11.89
CA ALA A 50 26.12 -11.70 -12.27
C ALA A 50 26.91 -12.22 -11.07
N ILE A 51 27.03 -11.41 -10.01
CA ILE A 51 27.79 -11.77 -8.81
C ILE A 51 27.09 -12.87 -8.01
N VAL A 52 25.75 -12.78 -7.87
CA VAL A 52 25.00 -13.73 -7.02
C VAL A 52 24.69 -15.05 -7.75
N ARG A 53 24.81 -15.10 -9.08
CA ARG A 53 24.52 -16.30 -9.90
C ARG A 53 25.29 -17.55 -9.46
N PHE A 54 26.48 -17.39 -8.87
CA PHE A 54 27.39 -18.51 -8.59
C PHE A 54 27.34 -19.04 -7.15
N ARG A 55 26.96 -18.22 -6.15
CA ARG A 55 26.76 -18.66 -4.75
C ARG A 55 26.06 -17.58 -3.91
N GLN A 56 25.07 -17.96 -3.11
CA GLN A 56 24.42 -17.07 -2.15
C GLN A 56 25.15 -17.08 -0.80
N SER A 57 26.39 -16.59 -0.77
CA SER A 57 27.08 -16.33 0.50
C SER A 57 27.00 -14.86 0.88
N ILE A 58 27.13 -14.57 2.18
CA ILE A 58 27.15 -13.20 2.73
C ILE A 58 28.21 -12.36 2.01
N LEU A 59 29.38 -12.94 1.70
CA LEU A 59 30.47 -12.28 0.98
C LEU A 59 30.05 -11.81 -0.42
N HIS A 60 29.20 -12.56 -1.13
CA HIS A 60 28.69 -12.13 -2.44
C HIS A 60 27.73 -10.95 -2.29
N SER A 61 26.87 -10.96 -1.26
CA SER A 61 26.01 -9.81 -0.97
C SER A 61 26.83 -8.56 -0.63
N VAL A 62 27.88 -8.70 0.18
CA VAL A 62 28.83 -7.61 0.48
C VAL A 62 29.48 -7.10 -0.81
N ALA A 63 29.98 -8.01 -1.65
CA ALA A 63 30.60 -7.66 -2.92
C ALA A 63 29.65 -6.88 -3.84
N VAL A 64 28.39 -7.33 -3.95
CA VAL A 64 27.35 -6.63 -4.74
C VAL A 64 27.09 -5.22 -4.22
N TYR A 65 27.02 -5.02 -2.90
CA TYR A 65 26.85 -3.67 -2.37
C TYR A 65 28.12 -2.82 -2.52
N ALA A 66 29.30 -3.41 -2.45
CA ALA A 66 30.57 -2.72 -2.68
C ALA A 66 30.70 -2.20 -4.11
N THR A 67 30.07 -2.84 -5.11
CA THR A 67 30.10 -2.32 -6.49
C THR A 67 29.39 -0.98 -6.65
N THR A 68 28.54 -0.57 -5.68
CA THR A 68 27.93 0.77 -5.67
C THR A 68 28.95 1.90 -5.56
N LEU A 69 30.17 1.62 -5.07
CA LEU A 69 31.26 2.60 -5.00
C LEU A 69 31.87 2.88 -6.38
N ILE A 70 31.77 1.95 -7.34
CA ILE A 70 32.35 2.12 -8.69
C ILE A 70 31.77 3.35 -9.40
N PRO A 71 30.44 3.49 -9.60
CA PRO A 71 29.88 4.67 -10.26
C PRO A 71 30.11 5.95 -9.43
N VAL A 72 30.19 5.86 -8.10
CA VAL A 72 30.54 7.00 -7.24
C VAL A 72 31.93 7.54 -7.57
N PHE A 73 32.94 6.66 -7.66
CA PHE A 73 34.30 7.07 -8.04
C PHE A 73 34.38 7.57 -9.48
N ILE A 74 33.64 6.97 -10.41
CA ILE A 74 33.57 7.42 -11.81
C ILE A 74 33.01 8.85 -11.87
N GLN A 75 31.89 9.12 -11.19
CA GLN A 75 31.31 10.47 -11.14
C GLN A 75 32.21 11.48 -10.45
N PHE A 76 32.83 11.07 -9.34
CA PHE A 76 33.76 11.92 -8.63
C PHE A 76 34.92 12.34 -9.54
N ALA A 77 35.49 11.41 -10.30
CA ALA A 77 36.56 11.69 -11.25
C ALA A 77 36.07 12.57 -12.43
N ALA A 78 34.89 12.27 -12.98
CA ALA A 78 34.33 12.98 -14.14
C ALA A 78 33.98 14.45 -13.83
N TYR A 79 33.52 14.73 -12.61
CA TYR A 79 33.04 16.06 -12.21
C TYR A 79 33.95 16.77 -11.20
N ARG A 80 35.18 16.31 -10.98
CA ARG A 80 36.12 16.93 -10.01
C ARG A 80 36.41 18.40 -10.33
N ASP A 81 36.47 18.74 -11.62
CA ASP A 81 36.81 20.09 -12.10
C ASP A 81 35.56 21.00 -12.23
N SER A 82 34.36 20.46 -11.96
CA SER A 82 33.08 21.20 -12.02
C SER A 82 32.68 21.85 -10.69
N GLY A 83 33.54 21.79 -9.67
CA GLY A 83 33.31 22.33 -8.33
C GLY A 83 32.69 21.33 -7.35
N PHE A 84 33.06 21.48 -6.07
CA PHE A 84 32.76 20.52 -5.00
C PHE A 84 31.27 20.14 -4.89
N ALA A 85 30.36 21.13 -4.89
CA ALA A 85 28.93 20.87 -4.78
C ALA A 85 28.39 20.01 -5.93
N ARG A 86 28.89 20.24 -7.16
CA ARG A 86 28.51 19.47 -8.35
C ARG A 86 29.05 18.05 -8.27
N THR A 87 30.32 17.88 -7.91
CA THR A 87 30.94 16.57 -7.75
C THR A 87 30.19 15.73 -6.72
N VAL A 88 29.85 16.30 -5.57
CA VAL A 88 29.10 15.60 -4.50
C VAL A 88 27.69 15.25 -4.98
N PHE A 89 26.99 16.16 -5.65
CA PHE A 89 25.65 15.90 -6.19
C PHE A 89 25.64 14.73 -7.17
N GLU A 90 26.55 14.71 -8.15
CA GLU A 90 26.61 13.65 -9.17
C GLU A 90 27.03 12.32 -8.55
N ALA A 91 27.98 12.32 -7.60
CA ALA A 91 28.39 11.13 -6.87
C ALA A 91 27.24 10.53 -6.03
N VAL A 92 26.48 11.34 -5.30
CA VAL A 92 25.32 10.90 -4.52
C VAL A 92 24.19 10.39 -5.42
N THR A 93 23.94 11.12 -6.51
CA THR A 93 22.96 10.72 -7.53
C THR A 93 23.28 9.33 -8.09
N ALA A 94 24.53 9.10 -8.53
CA ALA A 94 24.95 7.82 -9.07
C ALA A 94 24.89 6.70 -8.03
N PHE A 95 25.26 6.99 -6.77
CA PHE A 95 25.06 6.04 -5.68
C PHE A 95 23.59 5.60 -5.57
N ILE A 96 22.66 6.55 -5.48
CA ILE A 96 21.22 6.28 -5.31
C ILE A 96 20.68 5.45 -6.48
N ILE A 97 21.05 5.80 -7.71
CA ILE A 97 20.54 5.19 -8.94
C ILE A 97 21.08 3.77 -9.13
N TYR A 98 22.39 3.60 -8.99
CA TYR A 98 23.00 2.27 -9.06
C TYR A 98 22.51 1.38 -7.93
N PHE A 99 22.45 1.90 -6.69
CA PHE A 99 21.92 1.17 -5.54
C PHE A 99 20.45 0.77 -5.73
N THR A 100 19.65 1.59 -6.41
CA THR A 100 18.27 1.24 -6.77
C THR A 100 18.23 0.00 -7.68
N GLY A 101 19.14 -0.06 -8.67
CA GLY A 101 19.36 -1.24 -9.51
C GLY A 101 19.70 -2.49 -8.70
N VAL A 102 20.71 -2.39 -7.83
CA VAL A 102 21.13 -3.48 -6.93
C VAL A 102 19.98 -3.94 -6.04
N ARG A 103 19.26 -3.00 -5.41
CA ARG A 103 18.16 -3.32 -4.48
C ARG A 103 16.99 -3.99 -5.19
N ALA A 104 16.71 -3.63 -6.44
CA ALA A 104 15.64 -4.25 -7.22
C ALA A 104 15.90 -5.73 -7.50
N TYR A 105 17.16 -6.17 -7.53
CA TYR A 105 17.49 -7.60 -7.63
C TYR A 105 17.01 -8.39 -6.40
N PHE A 106 17.34 -7.88 -5.20
CA PHE A 106 17.00 -8.54 -3.93
C PHE A 106 15.54 -8.38 -3.52
N THR A 107 14.86 -7.35 -4.02
CA THR A 107 13.47 -7.07 -3.67
C THR A 107 12.52 -7.88 -4.56
N GLU A 108 11.57 -8.58 -3.94
CA GLU A 108 10.46 -9.18 -4.67
C GLU A 108 9.60 -8.10 -5.34
N TYR A 109 9.16 -8.34 -6.57
CA TYR A 109 8.40 -7.34 -7.34
C TYR A 109 7.11 -6.90 -6.61
N ARG A 110 6.45 -7.80 -5.87
CA ARG A 110 5.27 -7.51 -5.03
C ARG A 110 5.58 -6.49 -3.92
N ASN A 111 6.78 -6.57 -3.35
CA ASN A 111 7.22 -5.69 -2.26
C ASN A 111 7.81 -4.35 -2.75
N ALA A 112 8.15 -4.26 -4.04
CA ALA A 112 8.82 -3.10 -4.60
C ALA A 112 7.86 -1.93 -4.86
N LEU A 113 6.63 -2.19 -5.30
CA LEU A 113 5.57 -1.18 -5.52
C LEU A 113 4.40 -1.32 -4.51
N LYS A 114 4.69 -1.53 -3.23
CA LYS A 114 3.68 -1.42 -2.17
C LYS A 114 3.03 -0.03 -2.18
N ASN A 115 1.78 0.07 -1.76
CA ASN A 115 0.98 1.31 -1.80
C ASN A 115 1.74 2.50 -1.18
N ASN A 116 2.40 2.33 -0.03
CA ASN A 116 3.19 3.38 0.60
C ASN A 116 4.32 3.91 -0.30
N LYS A 117 5.05 3.02 -0.99
CA LYS A 117 6.12 3.43 -1.92
C LYS A 117 5.55 4.09 -3.17
N LEU A 118 4.41 3.60 -3.65
CA LEU A 118 3.71 4.18 -4.78
C LEU A 118 3.29 5.64 -4.48
N TYR A 119 2.77 5.91 -3.27
CA TYR A 119 2.48 7.28 -2.84
C TYR A 119 3.73 8.15 -2.78
N VAL A 120 4.86 7.63 -2.28
CA VAL A 120 6.15 8.36 -2.28
C VAL A 120 6.56 8.73 -3.71
N TYR A 121 6.46 7.80 -4.67
CA TYR A 121 6.79 8.08 -6.07
C TYR A 121 5.85 9.11 -6.70
N ILE A 122 4.56 9.05 -6.41
CA ILE A 122 3.59 10.08 -6.85
C ILE A 122 3.98 11.45 -6.30
N ILE A 123 4.31 11.53 -5.02
CA ILE A 123 4.74 12.78 -4.38
C ILE A 123 5.99 13.33 -5.06
N ILE A 124 7.00 12.50 -5.32
CA ILE A 124 8.24 12.90 -6.00
C ILE A 124 7.94 13.50 -7.39
N LEU A 125 7.05 12.87 -8.16
CA LEU A 125 6.65 13.37 -9.48
C LEU A 125 5.86 14.69 -9.38
N ILE A 126 4.94 14.81 -8.42
CA ILE A 126 4.20 16.06 -8.17
C ILE A 126 5.18 17.18 -7.78
N THR A 127 6.13 16.91 -6.89
CA THR A 127 7.17 17.87 -6.50
C THR A 127 8.02 18.29 -7.68
N SER A 128 8.39 17.35 -8.56
CA SER A 128 9.14 17.65 -9.79
C SER A 128 8.34 18.59 -10.70
N PHE A 129 7.04 18.35 -10.86
CA PHE A 129 6.15 19.19 -11.65
C PHE A 129 5.97 20.59 -11.04
N ILE A 130 5.80 20.68 -9.72
CA ILE A 130 5.73 21.97 -9.01
C ILE A 130 7.03 22.76 -9.24
N MET A 131 8.19 22.13 -9.06
CA MET A 131 9.47 22.80 -9.28
C MET A 131 9.59 23.34 -10.71
N LEU A 132 9.24 22.56 -11.73
CA LEU A 132 9.22 23.01 -13.12
C LEU A 132 8.41 24.31 -13.30
N VAL A 133 7.20 24.35 -12.74
CA VAL A 133 6.27 25.49 -12.87
C VAL A 133 6.82 26.74 -12.19
N TYR A 134 7.48 26.61 -11.04
CA TYR A 134 7.91 27.76 -10.24
C TYR A 134 9.30 28.30 -10.62
N PHE A 135 10.19 27.47 -11.14
CA PHE A 135 11.59 27.84 -11.34
C PHE A 135 11.97 28.14 -12.80
N GLU A 136 11.00 28.30 -13.70
CA GLU A 136 11.26 28.63 -15.12
C GLU A 136 12.22 27.64 -15.80
N ALA A 137 12.11 26.37 -15.42
CA ALA A 137 12.99 25.30 -15.90
C ALA A 137 13.00 25.20 -17.43
N PRO A 138 14.09 24.67 -18.03
CA PRO A 138 14.22 24.54 -19.48
C PRO A 138 13.01 23.82 -20.11
N ALA A 139 12.50 24.33 -21.22
CA ALA A 139 11.28 23.83 -21.86
C ALA A 139 11.28 22.31 -22.13
N GLY A 140 12.45 21.73 -22.46
CA GLY A 140 12.58 20.28 -22.67
C GLY A 140 12.35 19.44 -21.41
N LEU A 141 12.57 20.00 -20.22
CA LEU A 141 12.44 19.28 -18.95
C LEU A 141 10.97 19.01 -18.59
N TYR A 142 10.05 19.86 -19.03
CA TYR A 142 8.61 19.62 -18.94
C TYR A 142 8.19 18.35 -19.66
N THR A 143 8.64 18.20 -20.91
CA THR A 143 8.37 17.00 -21.71
C THR A 143 8.92 15.76 -21.02
N VAL A 144 10.13 15.83 -20.47
CA VAL A 144 10.76 14.72 -19.74
C VAL A 144 9.92 14.30 -18.53
N VAL A 145 9.53 15.25 -17.67
CA VAL A 145 8.73 14.95 -16.47
C VAL A 145 7.39 14.32 -16.86
N ILE A 146 6.72 14.84 -17.89
CA ILE A 146 5.44 14.32 -18.37
C ILE A 146 5.59 12.89 -18.93
N VAL A 147 6.56 12.67 -19.83
CA VAL A 147 6.80 11.35 -20.43
C VAL A 147 7.17 10.33 -19.36
N CYS A 148 8.07 10.68 -18.42
CA CYS A 148 8.43 9.79 -17.33
C CYS A 148 7.24 9.46 -16.43
N SER A 149 6.38 10.44 -16.15
CA SER A 149 5.16 10.24 -15.34
C SER A 149 4.19 9.27 -16.02
N PHE A 150 3.96 9.41 -17.34
CA PHE A 150 3.11 8.49 -18.08
C PHE A 150 3.69 7.08 -18.13
N LEU A 151 4.98 6.94 -18.42
CA LEU A 151 5.65 5.63 -18.42
C LEU A 151 5.65 5.00 -17.02
N PHE A 152 5.80 5.80 -15.96
CA PHE A 152 5.68 5.35 -14.58
C PHE A 152 4.28 4.80 -14.29
N ILE A 153 3.22 5.54 -14.65
CA ILE A 153 1.82 5.11 -14.47
C ILE A 153 1.58 3.78 -15.19
N LEU A 154 2.04 3.66 -16.45
CA LEU A 154 1.95 2.41 -17.20
C LEU A 154 2.64 1.24 -16.48
N CYS A 155 3.90 1.43 -16.05
CA CYS A 155 4.63 0.39 -15.34
C CYS A 155 3.95 0.01 -14.02
N ALA A 156 3.45 0.99 -13.27
CA ALA A 156 2.74 0.78 -12.02
C ALA A 156 1.42 0.01 -12.23
N MET A 157 0.63 0.36 -13.26
CA MET A 157 -0.58 -0.37 -13.64
C MET A 157 -0.28 -1.81 -14.01
N VAL A 158 0.76 -2.05 -14.83
CA VAL A 158 1.19 -3.40 -15.20
C VAL A 158 1.58 -4.21 -13.97
N VAL A 159 2.38 -3.64 -13.07
CA VAL A 159 2.82 -4.34 -11.85
C VAL A 159 1.64 -4.65 -10.93
N LYS A 160 0.74 -3.69 -10.70
CA LYS A 160 -0.44 -3.87 -9.84
C LYS A 160 -1.44 -4.86 -10.40
N ASN A 161 -1.65 -4.85 -11.71
CA ASN A 161 -2.53 -5.81 -12.35
C ASN A 161 -2.00 -7.25 -12.19
N GLN A 162 -0.69 -7.45 -12.40
CA GLN A 162 -0.07 -8.76 -12.22
C GLN A 162 -0.03 -9.19 -10.75
N GLU A 163 0.26 -8.28 -9.81
CA GLU A 163 0.18 -8.56 -8.37
C GLU A 163 -1.21 -9.07 -7.97
N LYS A 164 -2.27 -8.41 -8.47
CA LYS A 164 -3.66 -8.82 -8.22
C LYS A 164 -3.98 -10.19 -8.82
N LEU A 165 -3.55 -10.44 -10.06
CA LEU A 165 -3.74 -11.73 -10.70
C LEU A 165 -3.04 -12.85 -9.94
N ASP A 166 -1.79 -12.64 -9.53
CA ASP A 166 -1.04 -13.66 -8.80
C ASP A 166 -1.65 -13.92 -7.42
N TYR A 167 -2.23 -12.91 -6.76
CA TYR A 167 -2.99 -13.08 -5.52
C TYR A 167 -4.25 -13.92 -5.73
N VAL A 168 -5.02 -13.66 -6.78
CA VAL A 168 -6.26 -14.41 -7.08
C VAL A 168 -5.97 -15.86 -7.46
N ILE A 169 -4.88 -16.11 -8.20
CA ILE A 169 -4.49 -17.48 -8.57
C ILE A 169 -3.98 -18.24 -7.34
N ALA A 170 -3.15 -17.60 -6.50
CA ALA A 170 -2.60 -18.24 -5.31
C ALA A 170 -3.67 -18.54 -4.24
N GLY A 171 -4.73 -17.73 -4.15
CA GLY A 171 -5.75 -17.87 -3.11
C GLY A 171 -6.90 -18.84 -3.43
N LYS A 172 -6.87 -19.57 -4.55
CA LYS A 172 -8.01 -20.41 -4.98
C LYS A 172 -7.73 -21.93 -5.01
N ASP A 173 -6.57 -22.43 -4.60
CA ASP A 173 -6.18 -23.86 -4.69
C ASP A 173 -6.59 -24.52 -6.02
N ILE A 174 -6.64 -23.73 -7.10
CA ILE A 174 -7.00 -24.26 -8.40
C ILE A 174 -5.77 -24.98 -8.87
N GLU A 175 -5.88 -26.29 -9.05
CA GLU A 175 -4.91 -27.07 -9.79
C GLU A 175 -4.51 -26.28 -11.04
N LYS A 176 -3.20 -26.05 -11.22
CA LYS A 176 -2.64 -25.21 -12.31
C LYS A 176 -3.14 -25.63 -13.71
N SER A 177 -3.76 -26.80 -13.84
CA SER A 177 -4.41 -27.37 -15.03
C SER A 177 -5.60 -26.54 -15.56
N GLY A 178 -6.32 -25.80 -14.72
CA GLY A 178 -7.53 -25.06 -15.11
C GLY A 178 -7.30 -23.60 -15.54
N VAL A 179 -6.09 -23.05 -15.39
CA VAL A 179 -5.79 -21.64 -15.66
C VAL A 179 -5.26 -21.50 -17.10
N PRO A 180 -6.00 -20.87 -18.04
CA PRO A 180 -5.51 -20.69 -19.40
C PRO A 180 -4.12 -20.05 -19.42
N SER A 181 -3.18 -20.69 -20.12
CA SER A 181 -1.76 -20.31 -20.20
C SER A 181 -1.53 -18.85 -20.63
N ASN A 182 -2.52 -18.26 -21.29
CA ASN A 182 -2.45 -16.91 -21.85
C ASN A 182 -3.12 -15.81 -21.01
N ILE A 183 -3.68 -16.09 -19.82
CA ILE A 183 -4.36 -15.05 -19.02
C ILE A 183 -3.41 -13.88 -18.71
N ARG A 184 -2.15 -14.17 -18.38
CA ARG A 184 -1.15 -13.12 -18.08
C ARG A 184 -0.90 -12.19 -19.26
N GLY A 185 -0.77 -12.76 -20.46
CA GLY A 185 -0.58 -12.00 -21.70
C GLY A 185 -1.81 -11.19 -22.09
N TYR A 186 -3.01 -11.77 -21.95
CA TYR A 186 -4.27 -11.09 -22.20
C TYR A 186 -4.48 -9.90 -21.25
N ASN A 187 -4.26 -10.09 -19.95
CA ASN A 187 -4.35 -9.01 -18.97
C ASN A 187 -3.33 -7.90 -19.20
N LEU A 188 -2.12 -8.24 -19.66
CA LEU A 188 -1.13 -7.25 -20.07
C LEU A 188 -1.66 -6.42 -21.25
N LYS A 189 -2.17 -7.07 -22.32
CA LYS A 189 -2.76 -6.38 -23.48
C LYS A 189 -3.92 -5.46 -23.09
N ILE A 190 -4.82 -5.92 -22.23
CA ILE A 190 -5.92 -5.10 -21.69
C ILE A 190 -5.38 -3.88 -20.95
N THR A 191 -4.37 -4.06 -20.09
CA THR A 191 -3.78 -2.95 -19.32
C THR A 191 -3.20 -1.89 -20.24
N PHE A 192 -2.50 -2.32 -21.31
CA PHE A 192 -1.99 -1.41 -22.34
C PHE A 192 -3.11 -0.71 -23.10
N ALA A 193 -4.17 -1.42 -23.50
CA ALA A 193 -5.31 -0.82 -24.18
C ALA A 193 -6.01 0.25 -23.31
N PHE A 194 -6.25 -0.05 -22.04
CA PHE A 194 -6.80 0.94 -21.09
C PHE A 194 -5.87 2.14 -20.91
N PHE A 195 -4.56 1.92 -20.82
CA PHE A 195 -3.60 3.02 -20.71
C PHE A 195 -3.59 3.91 -21.97
N ILE A 196 -3.70 3.34 -23.17
CA ILE A 196 -3.82 4.11 -24.42
C ILE A 196 -5.12 4.92 -24.41
N ILE A 197 -6.24 4.34 -23.97
CA ILE A 197 -7.51 5.08 -23.83
C ILE A 197 -7.34 6.26 -22.89
N ILE A 198 -6.66 6.07 -21.74
CA ILE A 198 -6.35 7.17 -20.81
C ILE A 198 -5.51 8.25 -21.50
N LEU A 199 -4.46 7.90 -22.24
CA LEU A 199 -3.64 8.88 -22.99
C LEU A 199 -4.46 9.66 -24.02
N VAL A 200 -5.33 8.98 -24.76
CA VAL A 200 -6.22 9.60 -25.74
C VAL A 200 -7.20 10.56 -25.03
N LEU A 201 -7.77 10.16 -23.90
CA LEU A 201 -8.62 11.02 -23.07
C LEU A 201 -7.88 12.29 -22.58
N PHE A 202 -6.62 12.15 -22.17
CA PHE A 202 -5.77 13.29 -21.78
C PHE A 202 -5.38 14.19 -22.97
N SER A 203 -5.37 13.65 -24.19
CA SER A 203 -5.06 14.43 -25.40
C SER A 203 -6.21 15.36 -25.80
N PHE A 204 -7.44 15.09 -25.35
CA PHE A 204 -8.56 16.00 -25.55
C PHE A 204 -8.50 17.17 -24.55
N LYS A 205 -7.82 18.25 -24.96
CA LYS A 205 -7.72 19.52 -24.20
C LYS A 205 -9.05 19.95 -23.56
N ARG A 206 -10.18 19.81 -24.28
CA ARG A 206 -11.53 20.12 -23.78
C ARG A 206 -11.98 19.24 -22.62
N ILE A 207 -11.65 17.95 -22.62
CA ILE A 207 -12.00 17.01 -21.54
C ILE A 207 -11.14 17.31 -20.31
N VAL A 208 -9.85 17.60 -20.49
CA VAL A 208 -8.97 18.00 -19.38
C VAL A 208 -9.44 19.33 -18.78
N GLN A 209 -9.79 20.31 -19.61
CA GLN A 209 -10.39 21.57 -19.14
C GLN A 209 -11.71 21.34 -18.38
N LEU A 210 -12.58 20.45 -18.87
CA LEU A 210 -13.81 20.06 -18.18
C LEU A 210 -13.52 19.41 -16.82
N LEU A 211 -12.56 18.50 -16.73
CA LEU A 211 -12.17 17.85 -15.48
C LEU A 211 -11.58 18.85 -14.48
N ILE A 212 -10.72 19.76 -14.93
CA ILE A 212 -10.18 20.84 -14.09
C ILE A 212 -11.33 21.74 -13.61
N TYR A 213 -12.25 22.11 -14.49
CA TYR A 213 -13.43 22.90 -14.12
C TYR A 213 -14.28 22.20 -13.06
N LEU A 214 -14.53 20.89 -13.20
CA LEU A 214 -15.27 20.10 -12.21
C LEU A 214 -14.55 20.03 -10.84
N VAL A 215 -13.22 19.88 -10.84
CA VAL A 215 -12.43 19.90 -9.60
C VAL A 215 -12.47 21.28 -8.94
N LEU A 216 -12.32 22.36 -9.72
CA LEU A 216 -12.40 23.73 -9.21
C LEU A 216 -13.80 24.03 -8.66
N LEU A 217 -14.85 23.61 -9.36
CA LEU A 217 -16.24 23.72 -8.89
C LEU A 217 -16.42 23.00 -7.55
N ALA A 218 -15.89 21.77 -7.41
CA ALA A 218 -15.96 21.03 -6.16
C ALA A 218 -15.22 21.76 -5.01
N VAL A 219 -14.02 22.31 -5.28
CA VAL A 219 -13.27 23.10 -4.31
C VAL A 219 -14.04 24.36 -3.91
N GLN A 220 -14.64 25.06 -4.87
CA GLN A 220 -15.48 26.24 -4.60
C GLN A 220 -16.69 25.90 -3.73
N VAL A 221 -17.37 24.78 -3.99
CA VAL A 221 -18.49 24.32 -3.15
C VAL A 221 -18.01 24.02 -1.73
N VAL A 222 -16.87 23.35 -1.56
CA VAL A 222 -16.30 23.04 -0.23
C VAL A 222 -15.90 24.31 0.51
N LEU A 223 -15.20 25.23 -0.14
CA LEU A 223 -14.81 26.51 0.45
C LEU A 223 -16.03 27.39 0.77
N GLY A 224 -17.05 27.39 -0.08
CA GLY A 224 -18.32 28.08 0.16
C GLY A 224 -19.08 27.50 1.35
N LEU A 225 -19.12 26.17 1.49
CA LEU A 225 -19.70 25.51 2.66
C LEU A 225 -18.91 25.83 3.94
N LEU A 226 -17.58 25.81 3.89
CA LEU A 226 -16.72 26.20 5.01
C LEU A 226 -16.93 27.67 5.39
N GLY A 227 -17.04 28.57 4.41
CA GLY A 227 -17.32 29.98 4.63
C GLY A 227 -18.69 30.20 5.29
N ARG A 228 -19.73 29.50 4.82
CA ARG A 228 -21.06 29.52 5.45
C ARG A 228 -21.04 28.99 6.88
N LEU A 229 -20.30 27.92 7.13
CA LEU A 229 -20.14 27.34 8.47
C LEU A 229 -19.39 28.30 9.42
N LEU A 230 -18.33 28.96 8.93
CA LEU A 230 -17.62 30.01 9.68
C LEU A 230 -18.53 31.22 9.97
N LEU A 231 -19.35 31.65 9.00
CA LEU A 231 -20.33 32.73 9.21
C LEU A 231 -21.37 32.36 10.28
N MET A 232 -21.91 31.14 10.25
CA MET A 232 -22.83 30.62 11.26
C MET A 232 -22.18 30.56 12.66
N LEU A 233 -20.90 30.20 12.75
CA LEU A 233 -20.16 30.17 14.02
C LEU A 233 -19.79 31.58 14.53
N SER A 234 -19.62 32.56 13.63
CA SER A 234 -19.22 33.92 13.99
C SER A 234 -20.34 34.80 14.53
N GLY A 235 -21.59 34.32 14.57
CA GLY A 235 -22.74 35.04 15.13
C GLY A 235 -23.12 36.34 14.41
N GLY A 236 -22.54 36.62 13.23
CA GLY A 236 -22.71 37.87 12.51
C GLY A 236 -23.65 37.74 11.31
N VAL A 237 -24.93 38.11 11.50
CA VAL A 237 -25.79 38.53 10.38
C VAL A 237 -25.30 39.91 9.93
N ARG A 238 -24.36 39.93 8.99
CA ARG A 238 -24.17 41.10 8.11
C ARG A 238 -24.50 40.66 6.71
N GLN A 239 -25.47 41.34 6.09
CA GLN A 239 -25.78 41.23 4.67
C GLN A 239 -24.48 41.45 3.89
N ALA A 240 -23.89 40.36 3.41
CA ALA A 240 -22.83 40.42 2.42
C ALA A 240 -23.51 40.52 1.06
N GLU A 241 -23.31 41.64 0.37
CA GLU A 241 -23.41 41.67 -1.09
C GLU A 241 -22.58 40.51 -1.63
N ASP A 242 -23.25 39.69 -2.45
CA ASP A 242 -22.75 38.45 -3.01
C ASP A 242 -21.45 38.75 -3.78
N PRO A 243 -20.25 38.37 -3.28
CA PRO A 243 -19.04 38.55 -4.05
C PRO A 243 -19.08 37.46 -5.12
N ARG A 244 -19.68 37.78 -6.26
CA ARG A 244 -19.43 37.04 -7.49
C ARG A 244 -17.96 37.26 -7.83
N ILE A 245 -17.11 36.39 -7.26
CA ILE A 245 -15.73 36.24 -7.68
C ILE A 245 -15.82 35.73 -9.11
N ASP A 246 -15.67 36.65 -10.07
CA ASP A 246 -15.62 36.31 -11.48
C ASP A 246 -14.30 35.58 -11.74
N VAL A 247 -14.41 34.26 -11.90
CA VAL A 247 -13.28 33.34 -12.10
C VAL A 247 -12.61 33.59 -13.46
N SER A 248 -13.26 34.32 -14.36
CA SER A 248 -12.72 34.63 -15.69
C SER A 248 -11.50 35.57 -15.63
N ASP A 249 -11.45 36.50 -14.67
CA ASP A 249 -10.29 37.39 -14.44
C ASP A 249 -9.06 36.67 -13.86
N PHE A 250 -9.23 35.47 -13.32
CA PHE A 250 -8.11 34.68 -12.79
C PHE A 250 -7.32 33.94 -13.86
N PHE A 251 -7.92 33.73 -15.04
CA PHE A 251 -7.33 32.89 -16.11
C PHE A 251 -7.22 33.60 -17.47
N GLY A 252 -7.79 34.79 -17.64
CA GLY A 252 -7.82 35.49 -18.93
C GLY A 252 -7.34 36.94 -18.86
N GLY A 253 -6.08 37.18 -19.24
CA GLY A 253 -5.69 38.47 -19.84
C GLY A 253 -4.79 39.39 -19.01
N SER A 254 -3.47 39.19 -19.17
CA SER A 254 -2.49 40.27 -19.41
C SER A 254 -2.47 41.51 -18.48
N ALA A 255 -2.54 41.30 -17.17
CA ALA A 255 -1.83 42.16 -16.22
C ALA A 255 -1.32 41.27 -15.07
N GLN A 256 -0.07 40.81 -15.17
CA GLN A 256 0.58 40.08 -14.07
C GLN A 256 0.66 41.02 -12.87
N ASN A 257 -0.28 40.90 -11.93
CA ASN A 257 -0.25 41.66 -10.69
C ASN A 257 1.01 41.22 -9.91
N PRO A 258 2.05 42.07 -9.79
CA PRO A 258 3.34 41.66 -9.22
C PRO A 258 3.20 41.21 -7.77
N LEU A 259 2.23 41.80 -7.06
CA LEU A 259 1.91 41.49 -5.69
C LEU A 259 1.27 40.09 -5.57
N LEU A 260 0.34 39.74 -6.47
CA LEU A 260 -0.25 38.40 -6.52
C LEU A 260 0.82 37.34 -6.80
N PHE A 261 1.72 37.62 -7.75
CA PHE A 261 2.81 36.71 -8.08
C PHE A 261 3.80 36.54 -6.93
N PHE A 262 4.14 37.63 -6.22
CA PHE A 262 4.97 37.59 -5.02
C PHE A 262 4.31 36.80 -3.89
N VAL A 263 3.01 37.01 -3.66
CA VAL A 263 2.22 36.28 -2.64
C VAL A 263 2.13 34.79 -3.00
N LEU A 264 1.85 34.44 -4.25
CA LEU A 264 1.82 33.04 -4.71
C LEU A 264 3.19 32.38 -4.61
N LYS A 265 4.29 33.07 -4.99
CA LYS A 265 5.66 32.57 -4.79
C LYS A 265 5.99 32.39 -3.31
N SER A 266 5.54 33.31 -2.45
CA SER A 266 5.74 33.21 -1.00
C SER A 266 4.97 32.03 -0.41
N ILE A 267 3.71 31.84 -0.80
CA ILE A 267 2.88 30.68 -0.40
C ILE A 267 3.50 29.38 -0.92
N ALA A 268 3.94 29.34 -2.18
CA ALA A 268 4.59 28.18 -2.75
C ALA A 268 5.92 27.86 -2.06
N CYS A 269 6.71 28.89 -1.71
CA CYS A 269 7.93 28.75 -0.93
C CYS A 269 7.64 28.20 0.47
N LEU A 270 6.61 28.71 1.16
CA LEU A 270 6.17 28.21 2.46
C LEU A 270 5.65 26.77 2.38
N ILE A 271 4.90 26.42 1.32
CA ILE A 271 4.47 25.05 1.04
C ILE A 271 5.70 24.16 0.79
N LEU A 272 6.67 24.60 -0.02
CA LEU A 272 7.91 23.86 -0.27
C LEU A 272 8.73 23.67 1.00
N ILE A 273 8.84 24.68 1.86
CA ILE A 273 9.50 24.58 3.17
C ILE A 273 8.74 23.63 4.08
N TYR A 274 7.41 23.69 4.11
CA TYR A 274 6.58 22.77 4.90
C TYR A 274 6.69 21.33 4.39
N LEU A 275 6.65 21.13 3.08
CA LEU A 275 6.86 19.83 2.44
C LEU A 275 8.28 19.34 2.75
N ALA A 276 9.31 20.17 2.62
CA ALA A 276 10.68 19.82 2.99
C ALA A 276 10.77 19.45 4.48
N TYR A 277 10.20 20.24 5.39
CA TYR A 277 10.14 19.94 6.82
C TYR A 277 9.45 18.61 7.11
N LYS A 278 8.40 18.24 6.35
CA LYS A 278 7.67 16.98 6.54
C LYS A 278 8.33 15.79 5.84
N PHE A 279 8.97 16.03 4.70
CA PHE A 279 9.59 15.00 3.87
C PHE A 279 11.04 14.74 4.21
N VAL A 280 11.79 15.71 4.74
CA VAL A 280 13.16 15.49 5.21
C VAL A 280 13.19 14.41 6.30
N PRO A 281 12.30 14.40 7.32
CA PRO A 281 12.19 13.30 8.27
C PRO A 281 11.83 11.97 7.60
N LEU A 282 10.92 11.97 6.61
CA LEU A 282 10.58 10.76 5.85
C LEU A 282 11.75 10.26 5.01
N LEU A 283 12.51 11.15 4.38
CA LEU A 283 13.74 10.84 3.66
C LEU A 283 14.79 10.32 4.63
N ILE A 284 14.94 10.92 5.81
CA ILE A 284 15.83 10.41 6.86
C ILE A 284 15.37 9.03 7.32
N ILE A 285 14.07 8.77 7.49
CA ILE A 285 13.55 7.44 7.82
C ILE A 285 13.79 6.46 6.67
N VAL A 286 13.62 6.85 5.41
CA VAL A 286 13.86 5.99 4.24
C VAL A 286 15.35 5.72 4.05
N ILE A 287 16.20 6.71 4.28
CA ILE A 287 17.67 6.58 4.27
C ILE A 287 18.09 5.70 5.44
N LYS A 288 17.55 5.93 6.64
CA LYS A 288 17.78 5.09 7.82
C LYS A 288 17.30 3.67 7.58
N ASP A 289 16.14 3.48 6.96
CA ASP A 289 15.63 2.16 6.58
C ASP A 289 16.41 1.56 5.42
N MET A 290 17.03 2.35 4.53
CA MET A 290 17.98 1.90 3.52
C MET A 290 19.26 1.43 4.18
N VAL A 291 19.81 2.19 5.12
CA VAL A 291 21.02 1.86 5.88
C VAL A 291 20.75 0.65 6.76
N ILE A 292 19.61 0.60 7.46
CA ILE A 292 19.18 -0.55 8.25
C ILE A 292 18.83 -1.72 7.35
N SER A 293 18.25 -1.54 6.16
CA SER A 293 18.00 -2.65 5.22
C SER A 293 19.28 -3.13 4.55
N ALA A 294 20.26 -2.26 4.35
CA ALA A 294 21.59 -2.64 3.91
C ALA A 294 22.26 -3.43 5.04
N ALA A 295 22.28 -2.90 6.26
CA ALA A 295 22.78 -3.55 7.48
C ALA A 295 22.04 -4.86 7.83
N LYS A 296 20.73 -4.93 7.59
CA LYS A 296 19.93 -6.15 7.72
C LYS A 296 20.13 -7.06 6.52
N GLY A 297 20.40 -6.54 5.34
CA GLY A 297 20.89 -7.29 4.18
C GLY A 297 22.25 -7.94 4.48
N PHE A 298 23.06 -7.34 5.35
CA PHE A 298 24.26 -7.95 5.93
C PHE A 298 23.94 -9.01 7.01
N SER A 299 22.77 -8.97 7.67
CA SER A 299 22.35 -9.96 8.70
C SER A 299 21.25 -10.93 8.26
N LEU A 300 20.79 -10.88 7.01
CA LEU A 300 19.70 -11.71 6.53
C LEU A 300 20.22 -13.09 6.13
N ARG A 301 20.10 -13.97 7.13
CA ARG A 301 19.34 -15.22 7.05
C ARG A 301 19.64 -15.99 5.78
N ARG A 302 20.42 -17.07 5.94
CA ARG A 302 20.53 -18.20 4.99
C ARG A 302 19.22 -18.28 4.20
N ARG A 303 19.24 -17.77 2.97
CA ARG A 303 18.46 -18.38 1.91
C ARG A 303 19.13 -19.73 1.74
N THR A 304 18.55 -20.74 2.37
CA THR A 304 18.59 -22.08 1.83
C THR A 304 18.15 -21.95 0.38
N SER A 305 19.13 -21.95 -0.50
CA SER A 305 18.96 -22.33 -1.89
C SER A 305 18.48 -23.77 -1.89
N GLY A 306 17.22 -24.00 -2.29
CA GLY A 306 16.62 -25.31 -2.37
C GLY A 306 15.56 -25.57 -1.29
N GLU A 307 14.43 -24.87 -1.37
CA GLU A 307 13.15 -25.58 -1.40
C GLU A 307 12.84 -25.55 -2.91
N GLU A 308 13.26 -26.55 -3.68
CA GLU A 308 12.39 -27.66 -4.06
C GLU A 308 10.93 -27.37 -3.74
N ASP A 309 10.08 -27.47 -4.76
CA ASP A 309 8.68 -27.80 -4.57
C ASP A 309 8.62 -29.16 -3.82
N GLU A 310 9.02 -29.19 -2.55
CA GLU A 310 8.64 -30.24 -1.62
C GLU A 310 7.13 -30.11 -1.54
N PHE A 311 6.47 -31.06 -2.19
CA PHE A 311 5.12 -31.44 -1.82
C PHE A 311 5.11 -31.60 -0.30
N PHE A 312 4.63 -30.58 0.41
CA PHE A 312 4.19 -30.75 1.77
C PHE A 312 2.95 -31.64 1.70
N ASP A 313 3.14 -32.95 1.87
CA ASP A 313 2.16 -33.67 2.67
C ASP A 313 2.24 -33.02 4.06
N GLU A 314 1.15 -32.35 4.46
CA GLU A 314 1.02 -31.77 5.79
C GLU A 314 1.12 -32.88 6.85
N PHE A 315 2.34 -33.20 7.28
CA PHE A 315 2.56 -33.85 8.57
C PHE A 315 2.61 -32.74 9.62
N GLU A 316 1.45 -32.55 10.28
CA GLU A 316 1.31 -31.69 11.44
C GLU A 316 2.10 -32.28 12.61
N GLU A 317 3.36 -31.88 12.76
CA GLU A 317 4.14 -32.16 13.96
C GLU A 317 3.62 -31.28 15.11
N LEU A 318 2.75 -31.86 15.94
CA LEU A 318 2.16 -31.25 17.13
C LEU A 318 3.25 -30.77 18.12
N LYS A 319 3.56 -29.47 18.10
CA LYS A 319 4.18 -28.79 19.25
C LYS A 319 3.10 -28.43 20.28
N PRO A 320 3.38 -28.58 21.59
CA PRO A 320 2.36 -28.49 22.62
C PRO A 320 1.75 -27.08 22.75
N SER A 321 0.42 -27.11 22.83
CA SER A 321 -0.58 -26.07 23.10
C SER A 321 -0.10 -24.70 23.61
N GLY A 322 -0.15 -23.72 22.71
CA GLY A 322 -0.25 -22.30 23.06
C GLY A 322 -1.72 -21.86 23.09
N SER A 323 -2.19 -21.43 24.26
CA SER A 323 -3.57 -21.03 24.59
C SER A 323 -4.34 -20.22 23.52
N ILE A 324 -5.58 -20.65 23.27
CA ILE A 324 -6.54 -20.21 22.24
C ILE A 324 -7.12 -18.80 22.39
N GLY A 325 -6.85 -18.09 23.51
CA GLY A 325 -7.41 -16.77 23.79
C GLY A 325 -7.12 -15.68 22.74
N ARG A 326 -6.15 -15.89 21.82
CA ARG A 326 -5.84 -14.95 20.73
C ARG A 326 -6.59 -15.19 19.42
N TRP A 327 -7.26 -16.33 19.24
CA TRP A 327 -7.94 -16.64 17.97
C TRP A 327 -9.36 -16.05 17.91
N PHE A 328 -10.07 -15.98 19.05
CA PHE A 328 -11.44 -15.45 19.12
C PHE A 328 -11.54 -13.93 19.26
N SER A 329 -10.44 -13.22 19.52
CA SER A 329 -10.43 -11.77 19.80
C SER A 329 -10.49 -10.88 18.55
N LYS A 330 -10.41 -11.43 17.33
CA LYS A 330 -10.45 -10.68 16.07
C LYS A 330 -11.79 -10.92 15.35
N GLY A 331 -12.87 -10.28 15.80
CA GLY A 331 -14.02 -10.15 14.90
C GLY A 331 -15.35 -9.65 15.44
N PHE A 332 -15.69 -9.79 16.72
CA PHE A 332 -17.05 -9.46 17.16
C PHE A 332 -17.08 -8.88 18.57
N ARG A 333 -17.39 -7.57 18.69
CA ARG A 333 -17.91 -7.01 19.95
C ARG A 333 -19.26 -7.68 20.20
N LEU A 334 -19.31 -8.58 21.17
CA LEU A 334 -20.50 -9.27 21.68
C LEU A 334 -21.55 -8.25 22.14
N SER A 335 -22.47 -7.87 21.27
CA SER A 335 -23.72 -7.22 21.70
C SER A 335 -24.79 -8.29 21.91
N PHE A 336 -25.17 -8.49 23.16
CA PHE A 336 -26.31 -9.33 23.59
C PHE A 336 -27.61 -9.02 22.82
N GLY A 337 -27.75 -7.80 22.29
CA GLY A 337 -28.93 -7.38 21.51
C GLY A 337 -29.06 -8.03 20.13
N GLY A 338 -27.99 -8.65 19.59
CA GLY A 338 -27.97 -9.17 18.22
C GLY A 338 -28.77 -10.47 18.01
N ILE A 339 -28.97 -11.28 19.05
CA ILE A 339 -29.60 -12.62 18.91
C ILE A 339 -31.10 -12.50 18.67
N ARG A 340 -31.78 -11.55 19.31
CA ARG A 340 -33.24 -11.35 19.17
C ARG A 340 -33.66 -10.95 17.75
N GLY A 341 -32.76 -10.37 16.96
CA GLY A 341 -33.03 -9.92 15.60
C GLY A 341 -32.84 -10.99 14.51
N ILE A 342 -32.37 -12.20 14.86
CA ILE A 342 -32.14 -13.28 13.90
C ILE A 342 -33.49 -13.95 13.60
N LYS A 343 -33.93 -13.86 12.33
CA LYS A 343 -35.20 -14.43 11.86
C LYS A 343 -35.13 -15.95 11.61
N ASP A 344 -33.97 -16.44 11.19
CA ASP A 344 -33.76 -17.87 10.92
C ASP A 344 -33.49 -18.64 12.23
N PRO A 345 -34.36 -19.60 12.61
CA PRO A 345 -34.20 -20.37 13.86
C PRO A 345 -32.92 -21.21 13.88
N VAL A 346 -32.48 -21.71 12.72
CA VAL A 346 -31.26 -22.54 12.60
C VAL A 346 -30.02 -21.71 12.90
N GLU A 347 -29.90 -20.55 12.25
CA GLU A 347 -28.81 -19.61 12.48
C GLU A 347 -28.82 -19.07 13.92
N LYS A 348 -30.01 -18.89 14.51
CA LYS A 348 -30.15 -18.43 15.89
C LYS A 348 -29.55 -19.41 16.89
N VAL A 349 -29.86 -20.71 16.76
CA VAL A 349 -29.30 -21.77 17.61
C VAL A 349 -27.79 -21.87 17.46
N ARG A 350 -27.28 -21.85 16.21
CA ARG A 350 -25.83 -21.88 15.92
C ARG A 350 -25.10 -20.72 16.57
N ARG A 351 -25.70 -19.53 16.52
CA ARG A 351 -25.13 -18.31 17.09
C ARG A 351 -25.13 -18.33 18.61
N MET A 352 -26.17 -18.86 19.26
CA MET A 352 -26.21 -19.04 20.71
C MET A 352 -25.11 -19.98 21.19
N TYR A 353 -24.93 -21.14 20.53
CA TYR A 353 -23.88 -22.09 20.86
C TYR A 353 -22.48 -21.48 20.70
N TYR A 354 -22.22 -20.81 19.57
CA TYR A 354 -20.96 -20.12 19.32
C TYR A 354 -20.59 -19.10 20.41
N ILE A 355 -21.58 -18.33 20.90
CA ILE A 355 -21.34 -17.34 21.95
C ILE A 355 -21.01 -18.03 23.28
N ILE A 356 -21.68 -19.13 23.61
CA ILE A 356 -21.38 -19.92 24.80
C ILE A 356 -19.92 -20.42 24.76
N VAL A 357 -19.51 -21.05 23.66
CA VAL A 357 -18.15 -21.59 23.48
C VAL A 357 -17.09 -20.50 23.59
N ASN A 358 -17.30 -19.34 22.96
CA ASN A 358 -16.36 -18.22 23.08
C ASN A 358 -16.27 -17.68 24.50
N THR A 359 -17.40 -17.58 25.20
CA THR A 359 -17.43 -17.09 26.58
C THR A 359 -16.70 -18.07 27.52
N MET A 360 -16.80 -19.38 27.26
CA MET A 360 -16.06 -20.42 27.98
C MET A 360 -14.55 -20.34 27.71
N ALA A 361 -14.14 -20.15 26.45
CA ALA A 361 -12.73 -19.99 26.07
C ALA A 361 -12.11 -18.75 26.72
N ASP A 362 -12.84 -17.63 26.78
CA ASP A 362 -12.40 -16.40 27.45
C ASP A 362 -12.21 -16.58 28.97
N ARG A 363 -12.94 -17.53 29.58
CA ARG A 363 -12.84 -17.90 31.00
C ARG A 363 -11.82 -18.99 31.30
N ARG A 364 -10.91 -19.28 30.36
CA ARG A 364 -9.82 -20.26 30.49
C ARG A 364 -10.28 -21.72 30.63
N ILE A 365 -11.46 -22.08 30.13
CA ILE A 365 -11.75 -23.50 29.88
C ILE A 365 -10.87 -23.95 28.71
N ASP A 366 -10.15 -25.06 28.90
CA ASP A 366 -9.22 -25.59 27.90
C ASP A 366 -9.96 -26.28 26.75
N LEU A 367 -10.53 -25.47 25.86
CA LEU A 367 -11.23 -25.92 24.66
C LEU A 367 -10.25 -25.97 23.49
N THR A 368 -10.24 -27.05 22.73
CA THR A 368 -9.42 -27.24 21.53
C THR A 368 -10.28 -27.24 20.25
N LYS A 369 -9.66 -27.03 19.08
CA LYS A 369 -10.39 -27.05 17.80
C LYS A 369 -10.92 -28.43 17.41
N SER A 370 -10.26 -29.48 17.91
CA SER A 370 -10.67 -30.87 17.72
C SER A 370 -11.79 -31.30 18.65
N ASP A 371 -12.12 -30.50 19.67
CA ASP A 371 -13.17 -30.86 20.62
C ASP A 371 -14.52 -30.95 19.89
N THR A 372 -15.15 -32.12 20.02
CA THR A 372 -16.54 -32.35 19.63
C THR A 372 -17.50 -31.61 20.56
N THR A 373 -18.75 -31.43 20.13
CA THR A 373 -19.79 -30.80 20.94
C THR A 373 -20.00 -31.51 22.28
N GLY A 374 -19.87 -32.84 22.29
CA GLY A 374 -19.88 -33.67 23.50
C GLY A 374 -18.67 -33.45 24.41
N GLU A 375 -17.46 -33.28 23.86
CA GLU A 375 -16.25 -32.98 24.63
C GLU A 375 -16.29 -31.57 25.22
N ILE A 376 -16.79 -30.58 24.47
CA ILE A 376 -17.04 -29.22 24.97
C ILE A 376 -18.03 -29.28 26.14
N PHE A 377 -19.11 -30.05 25.99
CA PHE A 377 -20.08 -30.27 27.07
C PHE A 377 -19.41 -30.91 28.30
N ALA A 378 -18.65 -31.99 28.12
CA ALA A 378 -17.94 -32.66 29.22
C ALA A 378 -16.99 -31.71 29.97
N LYS A 379 -16.25 -30.86 29.25
CA LYS A 379 -15.35 -29.84 29.85
C LYS A 379 -16.10 -28.73 30.58
N SER A 380 -17.32 -28.43 30.16
CA SER A 380 -18.18 -27.43 30.83
C SER A 380 -18.75 -27.92 32.16
N THR A 381 -18.72 -29.23 32.44
CA THR A 381 -19.31 -29.79 33.66
C THR A 381 -18.63 -29.37 34.95
N ALA A 382 -17.41 -28.83 34.85
CA ALA A 382 -16.69 -28.20 35.94
C ALA A 382 -17.34 -26.89 36.43
N ILE A 383 -18.26 -26.30 35.66
CA ILE A 383 -18.98 -25.08 36.06
C ILE A 383 -20.32 -25.43 36.71
N GLU A 384 -20.48 -25.00 37.95
CA GLU A 384 -21.69 -25.23 38.73
C GLU A 384 -22.93 -24.61 38.07
N GLY A 385 -23.99 -25.40 37.89
CA GLY A 385 -25.28 -24.94 37.34
C GLY A 385 -25.40 -24.91 35.82
N ILE A 386 -24.38 -25.35 35.06
CA ILE A 386 -24.41 -25.37 33.58
C ILE A 386 -24.96 -26.66 32.99
N ASN A 387 -24.83 -27.79 33.69
CA ASN A 387 -24.99 -29.13 33.10
C ASN A 387 -26.33 -29.36 32.38
N LYS A 388 -27.45 -29.11 33.05
CA LYS A 388 -28.78 -29.32 32.44
C LYS A 388 -29.09 -28.37 31.28
N PRO A 389 -28.96 -27.04 31.43
CA PRO A 389 -29.31 -26.12 30.35
C PRO A 389 -28.33 -26.21 29.17
N PHE A 390 -27.04 -26.48 29.39
CA PHE A 390 -26.09 -26.60 28.29
C PHE A 390 -26.18 -27.93 27.53
N ASP A 391 -26.54 -29.04 28.20
CA ASP A 391 -26.82 -30.32 27.54
C ASP A 391 -27.96 -30.17 26.52
N SER A 392 -29.04 -29.51 26.93
CA SER A 392 -30.19 -29.22 26.07
C SER A 392 -29.81 -28.38 24.85
N ILE A 393 -29.07 -27.28 25.04
CA ILE A 393 -28.58 -26.43 23.94
C ILE A 393 -27.64 -27.20 23.01
N THR A 394 -26.76 -28.04 23.56
CA THR A 394 -25.81 -28.84 22.77
C THR A 394 -26.54 -29.85 21.90
N LYS A 395 -27.53 -30.56 22.45
CA LYS A 395 -28.38 -31.50 21.69
C LYS A 395 -29.16 -30.83 20.58
N THR A 396 -29.71 -29.64 20.83
CA THR A 396 -30.41 -28.90 19.76
C THR A 396 -29.44 -28.34 18.73
N TYR A 397 -28.23 -27.92 19.13
CA TYR A 397 -27.21 -27.53 18.17
C TYR A 397 -26.83 -28.70 17.26
N ASP A 398 -26.61 -29.89 17.82
CA ASP A 398 -26.26 -31.08 17.04
C ASP A 398 -27.38 -31.47 16.07
N SER A 399 -28.65 -31.42 16.51
CA SER A 399 -29.79 -31.73 15.65
C SER A 399 -29.97 -30.73 14.50
N VAL A 400 -29.67 -29.45 14.74
CA VAL A 400 -29.75 -28.35 13.76
C VAL A 400 -28.54 -28.33 12.82
N ARG A 401 -27.36 -28.72 13.30
CA ARG A 401 -26.10 -28.67 12.53
C ARG A 401 -25.91 -29.92 11.68
N TYR A 402 -26.20 -31.09 12.23
CA TYR A 402 -25.92 -32.39 11.61
C TYR A 402 -27.19 -33.15 11.21
N GLY A 403 -28.32 -32.87 11.85
CA GLY A 403 -29.60 -33.57 11.59
C GLY A 403 -30.57 -32.82 10.68
N GLU A 404 -30.19 -31.64 10.16
CA GLU A 404 -31.05 -30.75 9.34
C GLU A 404 -32.42 -30.43 9.95
N ASN A 405 -32.58 -30.59 11.26
CA ASN A 405 -33.83 -30.34 11.95
C ASN A 405 -34.03 -28.85 12.19
N ILE A 406 -35.22 -28.34 11.84
CA ILE A 406 -35.61 -26.95 12.11
C ILE A 406 -36.33 -26.94 13.48
N PRO A 407 -35.84 -26.18 14.47
CA PRO A 407 -36.49 -26.09 15.78
C PRO A 407 -37.87 -25.45 15.66
N ASP A 408 -38.84 -25.97 16.39
CA ASP A 408 -40.14 -25.32 16.51
C ASP A 408 -40.05 -24.06 17.40
N SER A 409 -41.11 -23.24 17.42
CA SER A 409 -41.11 -21.98 18.17
C SER A 409 -41.06 -22.17 19.68
N LYS A 410 -41.54 -23.32 20.19
CA LYS A 410 -41.56 -23.64 21.62
C LYS A 410 -40.19 -24.08 22.11
N ASP A 411 -39.51 -24.90 21.32
CA ASP A 411 -38.13 -25.32 21.52
C ASP A 411 -37.18 -24.13 21.46
N LEU A 412 -37.37 -23.23 20.48
CA LEU A 412 -36.55 -22.03 20.37
C LEU A 412 -36.68 -21.13 21.61
N TYR A 413 -37.89 -20.94 22.13
CA TYR A 413 -38.13 -20.15 23.34
C TYR A 413 -37.44 -20.77 24.58
N ARG A 414 -37.55 -22.09 24.73
CA ARG A 414 -36.87 -22.84 25.80
C ARG A 414 -35.36 -22.69 25.73
N ILE A 415 -34.77 -22.83 24.54
CA ILE A 415 -33.32 -22.70 24.31
C ILE A 415 -32.83 -21.28 24.61
N GLU A 416 -33.62 -20.25 24.29
CA GLU A 416 -33.28 -18.87 24.63
C GLU A 416 -33.24 -18.63 26.14
N GLU A 417 -34.15 -19.25 26.88
CA GLU A 417 -34.17 -19.18 28.34
C GLU A 417 -32.95 -19.89 28.95
N GLU A 418 -32.69 -21.12 28.50
CA GLU A 418 -31.54 -21.94 28.90
C GLU A 418 -30.21 -21.25 28.56
N TYR A 419 -30.12 -20.61 27.39
CA TYR A 419 -28.97 -19.81 26.96
C TYR A 419 -28.68 -18.68 27.95
N GLY A 420 -29.73 -17.99 28.42
CA GLY A 420 -29.61 -16.96 29.44
C GLY A 420 -29.16 -17.51 30.80
N MET A 421 -29.48 -18.75 31.14
CA MET A 421 -28.99 -19.43 32.36
C MET A 421 -27.51 -19.79 32.22
N VAL A 422 -27.11 -20.41 31.10
CA VAL A 422 -25.73 -20.82 30.83
C VAL A 422 -24.78 -19.61 30.87
N LEU A 423 -25.13 -18.51 30.20
CA LEU A 423 -24.27 -17.32 30.23
C LEU A 423 -24.17 -16.66 31.62
N ARG A 424 -25.21 -16.76 32.46
CA ARG A 424 -25.14 -16.27 33.85
C ARG A 424 -24.22 -17.16 34.69
N ALA A 425 -24.26 -18.47 34.47
CA ALA A 425 -23.40 -19.42 35.17
C ALA A 425 -21.93 -19.29 34.75
N ILE A 426 -21.61 -19.07 33.46
CA ILE A 426 -20.22 -18.84 32.99
C ILE A 426 -19.66 -17.49 33.51
N LYS A 427 -20.54 -16.52 33.82
CA LYS A 427 -20.12 -15.20 34.28
C LYS A 427 -19.83 -15.12 35.78
N LYS A 428 -20.46 -15.99 36.59
CA LYS A 428 -20.10 -16.19 37.99
C LYS A 428 -18.69 -16.76 38.06
#